data_AF-A0A9W7D515-F1
#
_entry.id   AF-A0A9W7D515-F1
#
_cell.length_a   1.000
_cell.length_b   1.000
_cell.length_c   1.000
_cell.angle_alpha   90.00
_cell.angle_beta   90.00
_cell.angle_gamma   90.00
#
_symmetry.space_group_name_H-M   'P 1'
#
loop_
_entity.id
_entity.type
_entity.pdbx_description
1 polymer ?
#
loop_
_entity_poly.entity_id
_entity_poly.type
_entity_poly.pdbx_seq_one_letter_code
_entity_poly.pdbx_strand_id
1 'polypeptide(L)'
;MDGASYDMTAVLLISSGFMLGGPANLISTAISADLGTHESIQGNAEALSTVTGIIDGTGSVGAALVQYLVGYLANCQFEPKGCNPKSPRCVQVCSWGPVFVLLEVGTVLSCVCLVQLLYHELLLIRRRRRYCVRET
;
A
#
# COMPACT_ATOMS: atom_id res chain seq x y z
N MET A 1 -14.23 22.98 -13.15
CA MET A 1 -13.97 21.70 -12.50
C MET A 1 -15.04 21.54 -11.46
N ASP A 2 -16.13 20.86 -11.81
CA ASP A 2 -17.24 20.59 -10.90
C ASP A 2 -16.70 19.74 -9.76
N GLY A 3 -16.70 20.30 -8.54
CA GLY A 3 -16.22 19.60 -7.36
C GLY A 3 -17.04 18.33 -7.17
N ALA A 4 -16.38 17.19 -7.05
CA ALA A 4 -17.04 15.93 -6.71
C ALA A 4 -17.95 16.15 -5.49
N SER A 5 -19.20 15.69 -5.58
CA SER A 5 -20.13 15.77 -4.46
C SER A 5 -19.50 15.15 -3.21
N TYR A 6 -19.79 15.71 -2.03
CA TYR A 6 -19.29 15.18 -0.76
C TYR A 6 -19.61 13.68 -0.60
N ASP A 7 -20.76 13.25 -1.14
CA ASP A 7 -21.17 11.84 -1.19
C ASP A 7 -20.23 10.99 -2.06
N MET A 8 -19.82 11.49 -3.23
CA MET A 8 -18.90 10.79 -4.12
C MET A 8 -17.52 10.66 -3.47
N THR A 9 -17.04 11.71 -2.82
CA THR A 9 -15.77 11.67 -2.08
C THR A 9 -15.86 10.69 -0.91
N ALA A 10 -16.97 10.65 -0.17
CA ALA A 10 -17.17 9.71 0.93
C ALA A 10 -17.15 8.25 0.44
N VAL A 11 -17.86 7.95 -0.65
CA VAL A 11 -17.87 6.60 -1.26
C VAL A 11 -16.47 6.20 -1.75
N LEU A 12 -15.74 7.12 -2.38
CA LEU A 12 -14.36 6.88 -2.84
C LEU A 12 -13.42 6.61 -1.68
N LEU A 13 -13.49 7.37 -0.59
CA LEU A 13 -12.66 7.16 0.59
C LEU A 13 -12.99 5.83 1.29
N ILE A 14 -14.26 5.49 1.47
CA ILE A 14 -14.67 4.23 2.09
C ILE A 14 -14.22 3.02 1.26
N SER A 15 -14.48 3.06 -0.05
CA SER A 15 -14.10 1.96 -0.94
C SER A 15 -12.58 1.80 -1.01
N SER A 16 -11.82 2.90 -1.11
CA SER A 16 -10.36 2.85 -1.08
C SER A 16 -9.83 2.29 0.26
N GLY A 17 -10.35 2.74 1.40
CA GLY A 17 -9.93 2.23 2.71
C GLY A 17 -10.17 0.73 2.89
N PHE A 18 -11.34 0.23 2.48
CA PHE A 18 -11.65 -1.19 2.54
C PHE A 18 -10.77 -2.01 1.59
N MET A 19 -10.61 -1.56 0.34
CA MET A 19 -9.85 -2.28 -0.68
C MET A 19 -8.35 -2.24 -0.48
N LEU A 20 -7.78 -1.23 0.19
CA LEU A 20 -6.35 -1.20 0.51
C LEU A 20 -6.06 -1.94 1.83
N GLY A 21 -6.86 -1.69 2.87
CA GLY A 21 -6.63 -2.27 4.20
C GLY A 21 -6.83 -3.79 4.25
N GLY A 22 -7.83 -4.32 3.54
CA GLY A 22 -8.11 -5.76 3.52
C GLY A 22 -6.95 -6.58 2.95
N PRO A 23 -6.53 -6.35 1.69
CA PRO A 23 -5.42 -7.08 1.07
C PRO A 23 -4.09 -6.90 1.79
N ALA A 24 -3.75 -5.70 2.27
CA ALA A 24 -2.50 -5.46 2.99
C ALA A 24 -2.39 -6.35 4.25
N ASN A 25 -3.47 -6.43 5.04
CA ASN A 25 -3.51 -7.28 6.23
C ASN A 25 -3.52 -8.77 5.89
N LEU A 26 -4.22 -9.17 4.82
CA LEU A 26 -4.26 -10.55 4.35
C LEU A 26 -2.89 -11.04 3.87
N ILE A 27 -2.15 -10.20 3.13
CA ILE A 27 -0.82 -10.55 2.61
C ILE A 27 0.17 -10.77 3.77
N SER A 28 0.23 -9.85 4.74
CA SER A 28 1.12 -10.01 5.90
C SER A 28 0.80 -11.26 6.71
N THR A 29 -0.50 -11.55 6.91
CA THR A 29 -0.96 -12.75 7.60
C THR A 29 -0.60 -14.02 6.82
N ALA A 30 -0.84 -14.03 5.51
CA ALA A 30 -0.55 -15.19 4.66
C ALA A 30 0.95 -15.49 4.61
N ILE A 31 1.80 -14.46 4.46
CA ILE A 31 3.26 -14.62 4.45
C ILE A 31 3.75 -15.13 5.81
N SER A 32 3.23 -14.58 6.91
CA SER A 32 3.60 -15.02 8.26
C SER A 32 3.20 -16.48 8.52
N ALA A 33 2.01 -16.87 8.06
CA ALA A 33 1.52 -18.24 8.17
C ALA A 33 2.37 -19.21 7.30
N ASP A 34 2.70 -18.81 6.07
CA ASP A 34 3.52 -19.61 5.16
C ASP A 34 4.93 -19.85 5.74
N LEU A 35 5.59 -18.78 6.22
CA LEU A 35 6.89 -18.85 6.91
C LEU A 35 6.88 -19.74 8.15
N GLY A 36 5.79 -19.71 8.93
CA GLY A 36 5.65 -20.54 10.14
C GLY A 36 5.57 -22.05 9.84
N THR A 37 5.15 -22.41 8.63
CA THR A 37 5.03 -23.81 8.19
C THR A 37 6.22 -24.29 7.35
N HIS A 38 7.14 -23.39 6.97
CA HIS A 38 8.28 -23.71 6.12
C HIS A 38 9.35 -24.49 6.91
N GLU A 39 9.82 -25.62 6.41
CA GLU A 39 10.71 -26.57 7.12
C GLU A 39 12.00 -25.93 7.67
N SER A 40 12.49 -24.86 7.03
CA SER A 40 13.66 -24.09 7.47
C SER A 40 13.45 -23.22 8.71
N ILE A 41 12.20 -22.91 9.06
CA ILE A 41 11.79 -22.00 10.16
C ILE A 41 10.77 -22.67 11.10
N GLN A 42 10.19 -23.80 10.70
CA GLN A 42 9.24 -24.57 11.47
C GLN A 42 9.84 -24.98 12.84
N GLY A 43 9.22 -24.51 13.92
CA GLY A 43 9.66 -24.77 15.30
C GLY A 43 10.76 -23.84 15.82
N ASN A 44 11.34 -22.97 14.98
CA ASN A 44 12.30 -21.95 15.41
C ASN A 44 11.64 -20.57 15.49
N ALA A 45 11.11 -20.23 16.68
CA ALA A 45 10.44 -18.97 16.94
C ALA A 45 11.35 -17.73 16.74
N GLU A 46 12.66 -17.88 16.93
CA GLU A 46 13.64 -16.80 16.76
C GLU A 46 13.82 -16.43 15.27
N ALA A 47 13.93 -17.46 14.40
CA ALA A 47 14.02 -17.26 12.96
C ALA A 47 12.72 -16.66 12.39
N LEU A 48 11.55 -17.14 12.83
CA LEU A 48 10.25 -16.61 12.41
C LEU A 48 10.07 -15.14 12.81
N SER A 49 10.43 -14.80 14.05
CA SER A 49 10.39 -13.43 14.57
C SER A 49 11.29 -12.49 13.76
N THR A 50 12.49 -12.95 13.41
CA THR A 50 13.44 -12.15 12.60
C THR A 50 12.88 -11.85 11.21
N VAL A 51 12.34 -12.84 10.51
CA VAL A 51 11.75 -12.61 9.17
C VAL A 51 10.52 -11.72 9.25
N THR A 52 9.66 -11.90 10.25
CA THR A 52 8.50 -11.03 10.49
C THR A 52 8.95 -9.59 10.75
N GLY A 53 9.99 -9.40 11.56
CA GLY A 53 10.58 -8.09 11.84
C GLY A 53 11.18 -7.41 10.60
N ILE A 54 11.77 -8.18 9.66
CA ILE A 54 12.24 -7.64 8.38
C ILE A 54 11.05 -7.17 7.53
N ILE A 55 9.99 -7.98 7.44
CA ILE A 55 8.79 -7.63 6.65
C ILE A 55 8.17 -6.35 7.20
N ASP A 56 7.89 -6.30 8.50
CA ASP A 56 7.30 -5.12 9.15
C ASP A 56 8.23 -3.90 9.09
N GLY A 57 9.54 -4.11 9.26
CA GLY A 57 10.56 -3.09 9.12
C GLY A 57 10.58 -2.46 7.72
N THR A 58 10.51 -3.27 6.66
CA THR A 58 10.44 -2.76 5.27
C THR A 58 9.14 -2.01 5.01
N GLY A 59 8.01 -2.47 5.57
CA GLY A 59 6.74 -1.75 5.50
C GLY A 59 6.81 -0.36 6.15
N SER A 60 7.43 -0.28 7.33
CA SER A 60 7.63 0.97 8.06
C SER A 60 8.55 1.96 7.31
N VAL A 61 9.64 1.47 6.69
CA VAL A 61 10.53 2.30 5.86
C VAL A 61 9.77 2.84 4.63
N GLY A 62 8.97 2.00 3.97
CA GLY A 62 8.13 2.42 2.86
C GLY A 62 7.13 3.51 3.26
N ALA A 63 6.46 3.34 4.40
CA ALA A 63 5.54 4.35 4.94
C ALA A 63 6.26 5.67 5.24
N ALA A 64 7.45 5.64 5.84
CA ALA A 64 8.24 6.84 6.11
C ALA A 64 8.64 7.58 4.82
N LEU A 65 9.07 6.84 3.79
CA LEU A 65 9.40 7.42 2.49
C LEU A 65 8.18 8.06 1.82
N VAL A 66 7.03 7.40 1.83
CA VAL A 66 5.79 7.97 1.28
C VAL A 66 5.41 9.24 2.02
N GLN A 67 5.46 9.26 3.35
CA GLN A 67 5.13 10.47 4.12
C GLN A 67 6.12 11.62 3.87
N TYR A 68 7.41 11.31 3.71
CA TYR A 68 8.41 12.30 3.31
C TYR A 68 8.09 12.90 1.93
N LEU A 69 7.77 12.05 0.94
CA LEU A 69 7.42 12.48 -0.41
C LEU A 69 6.12 13.27 -0.46
N VAL A 70 5.11 12.91 0.34
CA VAL A 70 3.86 13.67 0.47
C VAL A 70 4.16 15.09 0.92
N GLY A 71 4.97 15.26 1.97
CA GLY A 71 5.35 16.58 2.46
C GLY A 71 6.15 17.40 1.44
N TYR A 72 7.04 16.76 0.68
CA TYR A 72 7.83 17.41 -0.36
C TYR A 72 6.99 17.82 -1.59
N LEU A 73 6.05 16.97 -2.00
CA LEU A 73 5.23 17.16 -3.20
C LEU A 73 3.99 18.01 -2.96
N ALA A 74 3.55 18.16 -1.71
CA ALA A 74 2.52 19.11 -1.33
C ALA A 74 3.05 20.54 -1.52
N ASN A 75 2.95 21.04 -2.76
CA ASN A 75 3.39 22.37 -3.14
C ASN A 75 2.47 23.42 -2.50
N CYS A 76 2.81 23.83 -1.28
CA CYS A 76 2.08 24.81 -0.49
C CYS A 76 2.53 26.23 -0.83
N GLN A 77 1.58 27.07 -1.19
CA GLN A 77 1.78 28.47 -1.56
C GLN A 77 0.83 29.35 -0.75
N PHE A 78 1.27 30.55 -0.37
CA PHE A 78 0.38 31.54 0.24
C PHE A 78 -0.32 32.32 -0.88
N GLU A 79 -1.65 32.38 -0.83
CA GLU A 79 -2.46 33.19 -1.74
C GLU A 79 -3.00 34.40 -0.94
N PRO A 80 -2.78 35.66 -1.39
CA PRO A 80 -2.04 36.08 -2.58
C PRO A 80 -0.51 35.98 -2.44
N LYS A 81 0.19 35.69 -3.55
CA LYS A 81 1.65 35.54 -3.60
C LYS A 81 2.38 36.77 -3.04
N GLY A 82 3.25 36.57 -2.06
CA GLY A 82 4.00 37.65 -1.37
C GLY A 82 3.31 38.22 -0.13
N CYS A 83 2.24 37.58 0.34
CA CYS A 83 1.55 37.96 1.56
C CYS A 83 2.36 37.68 2.84
N ASN A 84 2.24 38.58 3.83
CA ASN A 84 2.88 38.42 5.15
C ASN A 84 2.09 37.39 6.00
N PRO A 85 2.74 36.35 6.56
CA PRO A 85 2.08 35.29 7.31
C PRO A 85 1.35 35.76 8.58
N LYS A 86 1.61 36.99 9.07
CA LYS A 86 0.86 37.59 10.19
C LYS A 86 -0.46 38.25 9.78
N SER A 87 -0.77 38.38 8.49
CA SER A 87 -2.02 38.99 8.06
C SER A 87 -3.17 37.98 8.11
N PRO A 88 -4.37 38.35 8.59
CA PRO A 88 -5.53 37.46 8.63
C PRO A 88 -6.11 37.12 7.24
N ARG A 89 -5.59 37.75 6.18
CA ARG A 89 -5.96 37.45 4.78
C ARG A 89 -4.97 36.51 4.08
N CYS A 90 -3.95 36.04 4.79
CA CYS A 90 -3.01 35.04 4.29
C CYS A 90 -3.56 33.65 4.55
N VAL A 91 -3.87 32.90 3.50
CA VAL A 91 -4.22 31.48 3.61
C VAL A 91 -3.19 30.65 2.87
N GLN A 92 -2.71 29.59 3.52
CA GLN A 92 -1.82 28.61 2.90
C GLN A 92 -2.66 27.61 2.13
N VAL A 93 -2.48 27.57 0.81
CA VAL A 93 -3.14 26.60 -0.07
C VAL A 93 -2.11 25.62 -0.59
N CYS A 94 -2.38 24.32 -0.48
CA CYS A 94 -1.47 23.27 -0.93
C CYS A 94 -2.05 22.56 -2.16
N SER A 95 -1.24 22.42 -3.21
CA SER A 95 -1.61 21.65 -4.39
C SER A 95 -1.37 20.17 -4.13
N TRP A 96 -2.46 19.40 -4.01
CA TRP A 96 -2.43 17.95 -3.74
C TRP A 96 -2.32 17.07 -4.99
N GLY A 97 -2.42 17.65 -6.20
CA GLY A 97 -2.36 16.90 -7.46
C GLY A 97 -1.15 15.94 -7.55
N PRO A 98 0.09 16.42 -7.32
CA PRO A 98 1.28 15.55 -7.34
C PRO A 98 1.25 14.42 -6.30
N VAL A 99 0.63 14.65 -5.14
CA VAL A 99 0.48 13.65 -4.08
C VAL A 99 -0.48 12.55 -4.52
N PHE A 100 -1.62 12.90 -5.12
CA PHE A 100 -2.54 11.90 -5.65
C PHE A 100 -1.92 11.04 -6.74
N VAL A 101 -1.15 11.64 -7.65
CA VAL A 101 -0.41 10.90 -8.69
C VAL A 101 0.60 9.94 -8.07
N LEU A 102 1.34 10.35 -7.03
CA LEU A 102 2.26 9.47 -6.30
C LEU A 102 1.53 8.24 -5.75
N LEU A 103 0.39 8.44 -5.08
CA LEU A 103 -0.40 7.37 -4.46
C LEU A 103 -1.03 6.43 -5.49
N GLU A 104 -1.56 6.97 -6.59
CA GLU A 104 -2.12 6.19 -7.69
C GLU A 104 -1.04 5.33 -8.36
N VAL A 105 0.13 5.90 -8.68
CA VAL A 105 1.24 5.15 -9.27
C VAL A 105 1.72 4.05 -8.32
N GLY A 106 1.86 4.34 -7.03
CA GLY A 106 2.21 3.34 -6.02
C GLY A 106 1.20 2.18 -5.96
N THR A 107 -0.10 2.49 -6.06
CA THR A 107 -1.17 1.49 -6.09
C THR A 107 -1.10 0.62 -7.35
N VAL A 108 -0.90 1.24 -8.52
CA VAL A 108 -0.77 0.49 -9.79
C VAL A 108 0.43 -0.44 -9.76
N LEU A 109 1.59 0.03 -9.29
CA LEU A 109 2.78 -0.80 -9.14
C LEU A 109 2.54 -1.97 -8.18
N SER A 110 1.90 -1.72 -7.04
CA SER A 110 1.50 -2.76 -6.10
C SER A 110 0.59 -3.80 -6.76
N CYS A 111 -0.44 -3.36 -7.50
CA CYS A 111 -1.31 -4.25 -8.24
C CYS A 111 -0.55 -5.10 -9.27
N VAL A 112 0.38 -4.52 -10.03
CA VAL A 112 1.19 -5.27 -11.01
C VAL A 112 2.05 -6.34 -10.32
N CYS A 113 2.74 -5.99 -9.23
CA CYS A 113 3.58 -6.93 -8.47
C CYS A 113 2.75 -8.06 -7.84
N LEU A 114 1.61 -7.73 -7.23
CA LEU A 114 0.72 -8.71 -6.61
C LEU A 114 0.06 -9.61 -7.65
N VAL A 115 -0.33 -9.07 -8.79
CA VAL A 115 -0.91 -9.84 -9.90
C VAL A 115 0.11 -10.85 -10.43
N GLN A 116 1.38 -10.48 -10.59
CA GLN A 116 2.45 -11.40 -10.99
C GLN A 116 2.65 -12.54 -9.98
N LEU A 117 2.69 -12.21 -8.68
CA LEU A 117 2.81 -13.19 -7.61
C LEU A 117 1.60 -14.14 -7.60
N LEU A 118 0.40 -13.59 -7.68
CA LEU A 118 -0.84 -14.35 -7.71
C LEU A 118 -0.91 -15.28 -8.93
N TYR A 119 -0.51 -14.81 -10.11
CA TYR A 119 -0.43 -15.65 -11.31
C TYR A 119 0.53 -16.81 -11.11
N HIS A 120 1.69 -16.58 -10.50
CA HIS A 120 2.65 -17.62 -10.21
C HIS A 120 2.07 -18.70 -9.28
N GLU A 121 1.46 -18.30 -8.17
CA GLU A 121 0.80 -19.22 -7.22
C GLU A 121 -0.35 -19.99 -7.85
N LEU A 122 -1.20 -19.33 -8.63
CA LEU A 122 -2.29 -19.99 -9.35
C LEU A 122 -1.77 -21.00 -10.37
N LEU A 123 -0.64 -20.73 -11.04
CA LEU A 123 -0.02 -21.68 -11.96
C LEU A 123 0.54 -22.89 -11.20
N LEU A 124 1.18 -22.70 -10.05
CA LEU A 124 1.67 -23.78 -9.19
C LEU A 124 0.53 -24.66 -8.69
N ILE A 125 -0.55 -24.06 -8.19
CA ILE A 125 -1.76 -24.78 -7.73
C ILE A 125 -2.38 -25.55 -8.90
N ARG A 126 -2.51 -24.93 -10.08
CA ARG A 126 -3.02 -25.62 -11.28
C ARG A 126 -2.12 -26.76 -11.73
N ARG A 127 -0.79 -26.66 -11.57
CA ARG A 127 0.15 -27.77 -11.84
C ARG A 127 -0.03 -28.88 -10.82
N ARG A 128 0.00 -28.58 -9.51
CA ARG A 128 -0.17 -29.56 -8.41
C ARG A 128 -1.51 -30.30 -8.53
N ARG A 129 -2.60 -29.59 -8.85
CA ARG A 129 -3.91 -30.20 -9.12
C ARG A 129 -3.89 -31.16 -10.31
N ARG A 130 -3.14 -30.85 -11.38
CA ARG A 130 -2.98 -31.75 -12.53
C ARG A 130 -2.15 -33.00 -12.23
N TYR A 131 -1.14 -32.91 -11.36
CA TYR A 131 -0.40 -34.08 -10.89
C TYR A 131 -1.30 -35.01 -10.07
N CYS A 132 -2.05 -34.46 -9.11
CA CYS A 132 -2.94 -35.24 -8.24
C CYS A 132 -4.06 -35.99 -9.02
N VAL A 133 -4.58 -35.40 -10.11
CA VAL A 133 -5.57 -36.04 -10.99
C VAL A 133 -4.97 -37.15 -11.86
N ARG A 134 -3.65 -37.18 -12.07
CA ARG A 134 -3.00 -38.17 -12.93
C ARG A 134 -2.56 -39.43 -12.16
N GLU A 135 -2.61 -39.42 -10.83
CA GLU A 135 -2.28 -40.55 -9.94
C GLU A 135 -3.50 -41.38 -9.48
N THR A 136 -4.70 -41.08 -10.00
CA THR A 136 -5.95 -41.85 -9.76
C THR A 136 -6.40 -42.58 -11.00
#